data_AF-A0A015LIR8-F1
#
_entry.id   AF-A0A015LIR8-F1
#
_cell.length_a   1.000
_cell.length_b   1.000
_cell.length_c   1.000
_cell.angle_alpha   90.00
_cell.angle_beta   90.00
_cell.angle_gamma   90.00
#
_symmetry.space_group_name_H-M   'P 1'
#
loop_
_entity.id
_entity.type
_entity.pdbx_description
1 polymer ?
#
loop_
_entity_poly.entity_id
_entity_poly.type
_entity_poly.pdbx_seq_one_letter_code
_entity_poly.pdbx_strand_id
1 'polypeptide(L)' 'MFQNAFLCFTEAYHDMHCEAEKIERTLAMELASPVWAKMKDEEKFHGLDYKMKKNQMIEKDMTLLNKSNFELIMSTFSSS' A
#
# COMPACT_ATOMS: atom_id res chain seq x y z
N MET A 1 10.55 -8.07 -8.39
CA MET A 1 11.35 -8.14 -7.15
C MET A 1 10.49 -8.83 -6.10
N PHE A 2 10.88 -9.99 -5.56
CA PHE A 2 10.11 -10.64 -4.48
C PHE A 2 10.36 -9.88 -3.18
N GLN A 3 9.34 -9.18 -2.70
CA GLN A 3 9.41 -8.39 -1.47
C GLN A 3 9.07 -9.32 -0.28
N ASN A 4 9.86 -9.26 0.80
CA ASN A 4 9.69 -10.14 1.96
C ASN A 4 8.26 -9.99 2.55
N ALA A 5 7.56 -11.11 2.76
CA ALA A 5 6.18 -11.13 3.21
C ALA A 5 5.97 -10.43 4.56
N PHE A 6 6.94 -10.53 5.46
CA PHE A 6 6.92 -9.82 6.74
C PHE A 6 7.03 -8.31 6.54
N LEU A 7 7.91 -7.83 5.64
CA LEU A 7 8.02 -6.41 5.32
C LEU A 7 6.71 -5.86 4.73
N CYS A 8 6.09 -6.61 3.83
CA CYS A 8 4.78 -6.26 3.25
C CYS A 8 3.69 -6.14 4.33
N PHE A 9 3.69 -7.07 5.29
CA PHE A 9 2.77 -7.02 6.42
C PHE A 9 3.03 -5.81 7.32
N THR A 10 4.29 -5.51 7.65
CA THR A 10 4.64 -4.37 8.50
C THR A 10 4.29 -3.03 7.85
N GLU A 11 4.40 -2.91 6.53
CA GLU A 11 3.95 -1.73 5.78
C GLU A 11 2.42 -1.59 5.82
N ALA A 12 1.67 -2.68 5.63
CA ALA A 12 0.21 -2.65 5.72
C ALA A 12 -0.26 -2.33 7.15
N TYR A 13 0.41 -2.90 8.15
CA TYR A 13 0.17 -2.61 9.56
C TYR A 13 0.44 -1.13 9.86
N HIS A 14 1.56 -0.59 9.37
CA HIS A 14 1.85 0.83 9.48
C HIS A 14 0.78 1.69 8.79
N ASP A 15 0.40 1.41 7.54
CA ASP A 15 -0.61 2.20 6.81
C ASP A 15 -1.96 2.24 7.55
N MET A 16 -2.40 1.12 8.14
CA MET A 16 -3.64 1.05 8.91
C MET A 16 -3.57 1.86 10.22
N HIS A 17 -2.43 1.84 10.91
CA HIS A 17 -2.28 2.43 12.24
C HIS A 17 -1.67 3.84 12.21
N CYS A 18 -1.02 4.26 11.12
CA CYS A 18 -0.38 5.56 10.97
C CYS A 18 -1.42 6.69 10.96
N GLU A 19 -2.55 6.51 10.27
CA GLU A 19 -3.64 7.51 10.23
C GLU A 19 -4.32 7.66 11.60
N ALA A 20 -4.42 6.57 12.37
CA ALA A 20 -5.11 6.56 13.67
C ALA A 20 -4.21 7.00 14.84
N GLU A 21 -2.95 6.59 14.84
CA GLU A 21 -2.06 6.64 16.02
C GLU A 21 -0.73 7.36 15.76
N LYS A 22 -0.46 7.81 14.52
CA LYS A 22 0.79 8.48 14.11
C LYS A 22 2.05 7.71 14.53
N ILE A 23 1.99 6.39 14.51
CA ILE A 23 3.12 5.55 14.86
C ILE A 23 4.23 5.65 13.81
N GLU A 24 5.48 5.69 14.26
CA GLU A 24 6.64 5.66 13.37
C GLU A 24 6.81 4.25 12.78
N ARG A 25 7.38 4.13 11.57
CA ARG A 25 7.62 2.84 10.89
C ARG A 25 8.36 1.82 11.76
N THR A 26 9.35 2.27 12.53
CA THR A 26 10.15 1.41 13.40
C THR A 26 9.27 0.77 14.49
N LEU A 27 8.40 1.58 15.11
CA LEU A 27 7.44 1.11 16.11
C LEU A 27 6.39 0.18 15.48
N ALA A 28 5.89 0.50 14.29
CA ALA A 28 4.96 -0.38 13.58
C ALA A 28 5.58 -1.76 13.30
N MET A 29 6.88 -1.81 12.97
CA MET A 29 7.59 -3.07 12.73
C MET A 29 7.76 -3.90 14.02
N GLU A 30 8.05 -3.25 15.14
CA GLU A 30 8.10 -3.89 16.46
C GLU A 30 6.74 -4.46 16.88
N LEU A 31 5.66 -3.70 16.69
CA LEU A 31 4.29 -4.10 17.02
C LEU A 31 3.76 -5.20 16.09
N ALA A 32 4.12 -5.15 14.81
CA ALA A 32 3.72 -6.14 13.82
C ALA A 32 4.40 -7.51 14.03
N SER A 33 5.63 -7.54 14.57
CA SER A 33 6.40 -8.78 14.81
C SER A 33 5.66 -9.86 15.62
N PRO A 34 5.13 -9.57 16.84
CA PRO A 34 4.40 -10.56 17.62
C PRO A 34 3.05 -10.95 16.99
N VAL A 35 2.42 -10.07 16.20
CA VAL A 35 1.19 -10.39 15.47
C VAL A 35 1.50 -11.38 14.36
N TRP A 36 2.52 -11.09 13.55
CA TRP A 36 3.00 -11.94 12.47
C TRP A 36 3.43 -13.33 12.95
N ALA A 37 4.10 -13.41 14.10
CA ALA A 37 4.53 -14.68 14.68
C ALA A 37 3.35 -15.59 15.08
N LYS A 38 2.18 -15.01 15.36
CA LYS A 38 0.96 -15.74 15.74
C LYS A 38 0.06 -16.07 14.54
N MET A 39 0.26 -15.41 13.39
CA MET A 39 -0.50 -15.68 12.18
C MET A 39 -0.13 -17.03 11.58
N LYS A 40 -1.16 -17.73 11.08
CA LYS A 40 -0.97 -18.94 10.27
C LYS A 40 -0.43 -18.57 8.90
N ASP A 41 0.23 -19.52 8.24
CA ASP A 41 0.86 -19.26 6.95
C ASP A 41 -0.16 -18.88 5.87
N GLU A 42 -1.37 -19.43 5.93
CA GLU A 42 -2.46 -19.07 5.02
C GLU A 42 -2.86 -17.59 5.16
N GLU A 43 -2.87 -17.06 6.39
CA GLU A 43 -3.19 -15.67 6.68
C GLU A 43 -2.08 -14.72 6.20
N LYS A 44 -0.81 -15.17 6.26
CA LYS A 44 0.34 -14.43 5.72
C LYS A 44 0.27 -14.30 4.19
N PHE A 45 -0.24 -15.31 3.50
CA PHE A 45 -0.47 -15.27 2.06
C PHE A 45 -1.56 -14.26 1.66
N HIS A 46 -2.61 -14.09 2.46
CA HIS A 46 -3.65 -13.09 2.20
C HIS A 46 -3.11 -11.64 2.25
N GLY A 47 -2.17 -11.35 3.15
CA GLY A 47 -1.50 -10.05 3.20
C GLY A 47 -0.68 -9.74 1.94
N LEU A 48 -0.05 -10.76 1.34
CA LEU A 48 0.66 -10.63 0.06
C LEU A 48 -0.28 -10.36 -1.11
N ASP A 49 -1.44 -11.04 -1.16
CA ASP A 49 -2.45 -10.84 -2.21
C ASP A 49 -3.02 -9.41 -2.18
N TYR A 50 -3.25 -8.86 -0.99
CA TYR A 50 -3.68 -7.46 -0.83
C TYR A 50 -2.66 -6.47 -1.41
N LYS A 51 -1.37 -6.63 -1.11
CA LYS A 51 -0.33 -5.73 -1.65
C LYS A 51 -0.17 -5.88 -3.16
N MET A 52 -0.25 -7.10 -3.68
CA MET A 52 -0.18 -7.33 -5.12
C MET A 52 -1.35 -6.65 -5.84
N LYS A 53 -2.57 -6.73 -5.28
CA LYS A 53 -3.75 -5.99 -5.77
C LYS A 53 -3.58 -4.48 -5.66
N LYS A 54 -3.08 -3.95 -4.54
CA LYS A 54 -2.81 -2.51 -4.34
C LYS A 54 -1.82 -1.99 -5.39
N ASN A 55 -0.73 -2.70 -5.62
CA ASN A 55 0.26 -2.33 -6.64
C ASN A 55 -0.32 -2.37 -8.06
N GLN A 56 -1.15 -3.36 -8.40
CA GLN A 56 -1.84 -3.43 -9.68
C GLN A 56 -2.82 -2.27 -9.89
N MET A 57 -3.52 -1.84 -8.83
CA MET A 57 -4.40 -0.67 -8.90
C MET A 57 -3.60 0.61 -9.14
N ILE A 58 -2.50 0.83 -8.39
CA ILE A 58 -1.62 1.99 -8.59
C ILE A 58 -1.02 2.00 -10.00
N GLU A 59 -0.58 0.84 -10.52
CA GLU A 59 -0.04 0.74 -11.87
C GLU A 59 -1.10 1.09 -12.93
N LYS A 60 -2.33 0.59 -12.77
CA LYS A 60 -3.47 0.99 -13.61
C LYS A 60 -3.74 2.48 -13.53
N ASP A 61 -3.79 3.05 -12.33
CA ASP A 61 -4.06 4.48 -12.16
C ASP A 61 -2.93 5.35 -12.75
N MET A 62 -1.67 4.92 -12.63
CA MET A 62 -0.53 5.59 -13.27
C MET A 62 -0.59 5.50 -14.79
N THR A 63 -1.05 4.39 -15.37
CA THR A 63 -1.30 4.32 -16.83
C THR A 63 -2.44 5.23 -17.27
N LEU A 64 -3.43 5.46 -16.40
CA LEU A 64 -4.50 6.43 -16.63
C LEU A 64 -4.00 7.88 -16.44
N LEU A 65 -2.97 8.13 -15.65
CA LEU A 65 -2.32 9.45 -15.50
C LEU A 65 -1.22 9.69 -16.54
N ASN A 66 -1.50 9.36 -17.81
CA ASN A 66 -0.60 9.72 -18.91
C ASN A 66 -0.72 11.22 -19.25
N LYS A 67 0.27 11.74 -19.99
CA LYS A 67 0.35 13.16 -20.37
C LYS A 67 -0.94 13.68 -21.01
N SER A 68 -1.55 12.90 -21.89
CA SER A 68 -2.78 13.28 -22.59
C SER A 68 -3.97 13.39 -21.63
N ASN A 69 -4.10 12.46 -20.69
CA ASN A 69 -5.15 12.50 -19.66
C ASN A 69 -4.92 13.64 -18.67
N PHE A 70 -3.66 13.97 -18.36
CA PHE A 70 -3.33 15.12 -17.50
C PHE A 70 -3.64 16.45 -18.19
N GLU A 71 -3.31 16.59 -19.48
CA GLU A 71 -3.66 17.75 -20.30
C GLU A 71 -5.18 17.92 -20.42
N LEU A 72 -5.93 16.82 -20.59
CA LEU A 72 -7.39 16.82 -20.61
C LEU A 72 -7.96 17.31 -19.26
N ILE A 73 -7.47 16.79 -18.13
CA ILE A 73 -7.89 17.23 -16.79
C ILE A 73 -7.61 18.73 -16.62
N MET A 74 -6.40 19.18 -16.94
CA MET A 74 -6.03 20.60 -16.83
C MET A 74 -6.89 21.50 -17.73
N SER A 75 -7.30 21.02 -18.92
CA SER A 75 -8.18 21.77 -19.83
C SER A 75 -9.55 22.05 -19.22
N THR A 76 -10.08 21.13 -18.40
CA THR A 76 -11.38 21.32 -17.73
C THR A 76 -11.34 22.37 -16.61
N PHE A 77 -10.19 22.61 -15.99
CA PHE A 77 -10.00 23.67 -14.98
C PHE A 77 -9.57 25.01 -15.58
N SER A 78 -8.99 24.99 -16.79
CA SER A 78 -8.50 26.19 -17.49
C SER A 78 -9.57 26.85 -18.38
N SER A 79 -10.78 26.29 -18.42
CA SER A 79 -11.92 26.78 -19.23
C SER A 79 -12.77 27.84 -18.51
N SER A 80 -12.23 28.52 -17.49
CA SER A 80 -12.92 29.60 -16.74
C SER A 80 -12.38 30.97 -17.11
#